data_AF-A0A060QDK5-F1
#
_entry.id   AF-A0A060QDK5-F1
#
_cell.length_a   1.000
_cell.length_b   1.000
_cell.length_c   1.000
_cell.angle_alpha   90.00
_cell.angle_beta   90.00
_cell.angle_gamma   90.00
#
_symmetry.space_group_name_H-M   'P 1'
#
loop_
_entity.id
_entity.type
_entity.pdbx_description
1 polymer ?
#
loop_
_entity_poly.entity_id
_entity_poly.type
_entity_poly.pdbx_seq_one_letter_code
_entity_poly.pdbx_strand_id
1 'polypeptide(L)'
;MITPFPEFNTLDFPTPSRESLDKAYAVIGETLESGDIAAAIELFDTQRRAYESWSALVELRFAQDTRNADYVAARDYADTLTPYATGLETDIKKRLLASQEETAKHLSAHVLSLWEADITTFDERIENMLAEEARLCAEYTALLATAEIPFRGETHNLSGIEPFQQESDRATRHEAEAARWGFYEANGETLDRIFDDLVRVRVAMAQTLGFNSYVELGYRRMRRTDYTAADVARFRERIATHVTPLVQALLQRRQLEMGWDSLRAWDEALVDPRGNPAPAGDYDLMITRAREMFSRLDESGEMAAFFAEMVERHYVDLKNRGGKAGGGFCTSFSTQGTPFIFANFNGTHGDIGVFTHEMGHAYQNWKSRTQPVIDMLWPTMEAAEIHSMGLEFLTWPEIDLLVEDGAGERYRRLHLIESLCFLPYGACVDHFQHEIYAHPEMTPQERHATWRRLEQQYMPWRDWGDLAYPAKGGRWQAQRHIYNSPFYYIDYTLALCVALQIWLIAQVDAPRALDLYRGLCEVGGSEAFCTIVRQAGLTVPFEDDALAEIVHEAEQMLMM
;
A
#
# COMPACT_ATOMS: atom_id res chain seq x y z
N MET A 1 5.35 29.68 12.34
CA MET A 1 6.20 28.88 13.24
C MET A 1 5.66 27.47 13.19
N ILE A 2 6.48 26.49 12.81
CA ILE A 2 6.10 25.08 12.84
C ILE A 2 6.01 24.70 14.32
N THR A 3 4.83 24.27 14.78
CA THR A 3 4.66 23.75 16.14
C THR A 3 5.49 22.47 16.23
N PRO A 4 6.42 22.35 17.20
CA PRO A 4 7.21 21.14 17.34
C PRO A 4 6.29 19.96 17.69
N PHE A 5 6.67 18.77 17.23
CA PHE A 5 5.91 17.56 17.50
C PHE A 5 5.87 17.31 19.02
N PRO A 6 4.70 16.96 19.58
CA PRO A 6 4.63 16.45 20.93
C PRO A 6 5.38 15.12 21.01
N GLU A 7 5.93 14.78 22.19
CA GLU A 7 6.56 13.47 22.39
C GLU A 7 5.54 12.36 22.12
N PHE A 8 5.85 11.41 21.23
CA PHE A 8 4.90 10.37 20.83
C PHE A 8 4.32 9.58 22.04
N ASN A 9 5.17 9.29 23.03
CA ASN A 9 4.75 8.57 24.24
C ASN A 9 3.87 9.40 25.19
N THR A 10 3.66 10.68 24.90
CA THR A 10 2.74 11.56 25.65
C THR A 10 1.42 11.78 24.94
N LEU A 11 1.25 11.25 23.72
CA LEU A 11 -0.02 11.30 23.02
C LEU A 11 -1.09 10.52 23.80
N ASP A 12 -2.19 11.20 24.08
CA ASP A 12 -3.37 10.64 24.70
C ASP A 12 -4.60 11.18 23.97
N PHE A 13 -5.37 10.27 23.38
CA PHE A 13 -6.62 10.58 22.70
C PHE A 13 -7.77 10.00 23.53
N PRO A 14 -8.75 10.81 23.95
CA PRO A 14 -9.88 10.31 24.72
C PRO A 14 -10.56 9.15 23.99
N THR A 15 -10.75 8.02 24.68
CA THR A 15 -11.45 6.87 24.11
C THR A 15 -12.92 7.25 23.88
N PRO A 16 -13.40 7.25 22.62
CA PRO A 16 -14.78 7.57 22.32
C PRO A 16 -15.70 6.45 22.81
N SER A 17 -16.88 6.83 23.27
CA SER A 17 -18.02 5.94 23.52
C SER A 17 -19.16 6.25 22.58
N ARG A 18 -20.13 5.34 22.45
CA ARG A 18 -21.37 5.63 21.72
C ARG A 18 -22.04 6.92 22.23
N GLU A 19 -22.11 7.10 23.55
CA GLU A 19 -22.66 8.31 24.17
C GLU A 19 -21.88 9.58 23.79
N SER A 20 -20.54 9.55 23.80
CA SER A 20 -19.76 10.72 23.42
C SER A 20 -19.89 11.05 21.94
N LEU A 21 -19.97 10.02 21.09
CA LEU A 21 -20.20 10.18 19.66
C LEU A 21 -21.60 10.75 19.39
N ASP A 22 -22.64 10.18 20.00
CA ASP A 22 -24.02 10.66 19.86
C ASP A 22 -24.15 12.12 20.23
N LYS A 23 -23.52 12.52 21.35
CA LYS A 23 -23.52 13.91 21.78
C LYS A 23 -22.83 14.82 20.76
N ALA A 24 -21.66 14.43 20.25
CA ALA A 24 -20.93 15.23 19.26
C ALA A 24 -21.70 15.36 17.93
N TYR A 25 -22.23 14.24 17.43
CA TYR A 25 -22.98 14.19 16.18
C TYR A 25 -24.37 14.84 16.28
N ALA A 26 -25.01 14.84 17.46
CA ALA A 26 -26.21 15.62 17.72
C ALA A 26 -25.96 17.13 17.58
N VAL A 27 -24.86 17.64 18.15
CA VAL A 27 -24.48 19.06 18.02
C VAL A 27 -24.23 19.42 16.56
N ILE A 28 -23.49 18.58 15.81
CA ILE A 28 -23.27 18.78 14.37
C ILE A 28 -24.61 18.85 13.62
N GLY A 29 -25.53 17.93 13.93
CA GLY A 29 -26.86 17.87 13.34
C GLY A 29 -27.73 19.09 13.66
N GLU A 30 -27.74 19.56 14.91
CA GLU A 30 -28.46 20.77 15.34
C GLU A 30 -27.90 22.02 14.64
N THR A 31 -26.58 22.13 14.53
CA THR A 31 -25.93 23.23 13.78
C THR A 31 -26.34 23.18 12.31
N LEU A 32 -26.36 22.01 11.69
CA LEU A 32 -26.82 21.84 10.31
C LEU A 32 -28.29 22.23 10.13
N GLU A 33 -29.16 21.86 11.06
CA GLU A 33 -30.59 22.24 11.06
C GLU A 33 -30.83 23.74 11.26
N SER A 34 -29.91 24.43 11.92
CA SER A 34 -29.96 25.90 12.06
C SER A 34 -29.60 26.65 10.77
N GLY A 35 -29.05 25.94 9.77
CA GLY A 35 -28.63 26.48 8.48
C GLY A 35 -27.17 26.96 8.44
N ASP A 36 -26.40 26.81 9.52
CA ASP A 36 -24.98 27.16 9.56
C ASP A 36 -24.11 26.00 9.02
N ILE A 37 -24.08 25.87 7.71
CA ILE A 37 -23.36 24.80 7.01
C ILE A 37 -21.86 24.84 7.29
N ALA A 38 -21.27 26.04 7.35
CA ALA A 38 -19.84 26.22 7.57
C ALA A 38 -19.43 25.69 8.96
N ALA A 39 -20.15 26.09 10.01
CA ALA A 39 -19.87 25.63 11.37
C ALA A 39 -20.13 24.12 11.51
N ALA A 40 -21.15 23.58 10.84
CA ALA A 40 -21.43 22.14 10.85
C ALA A 40 -20.26 21.34 10.23
N ILE A 41 -19.69 21.81 9.11
CA ILE A 41 -18.52 21.20 8.47
C ILE A 41 -17.29 21.25 9.40
N GLU A 42 -17.02 22.37 10.06
CA GLU A 42 -15.89 22.52 10.98
C GLU A 42 -16.01 21.56 12.18
N LEU A 43 -17.19 21.48 12.79
CA LEU A 43 -17.46 20.56 13.89
C LEU A 43 -17.35 19.11 13.45
N PHE A 44 -17.86 18.80 12.25
CA PHE A 44 -17.77 17.47 11.66
C PHE A 44 -16.31 17.05 11.41
N ASP A 45 -15.52 17.93 10.81
CA ASP A 45 -14.09 17.71 10.58
C ASP A 45 -13.33 17.51 11.88
N THR A 46 -13.57 18.36 12.88
CA THR A 46 -12.97 18.25 14.22
C THR A 46 -13.27 16.90 14.87
N GLN A 47 -14.53 16.45 14.80
CA GLN A 47 -14.95 15.19 15.38
C GLN A 47 -14.32 13.99 14.66
N ARG A 48 -14.22 14.04 13.32
CA ARG A 48 -13.55 13.00 12.53
C ARG A 48 -12.06 12.92 12.84
N ARG A 49 -11.37 14.06 12.92
CA ARG A 49 -9.94 14.11 13.30
C ARG A 49 -9.69 13.48 14.66
N ALA A 50 -10.55 13.78 15.64
CA ALA A 50 -10.46 13.21 16.98
C ALA A 50 -10.64 11.69 16.97
N TYR A 51 -11.68 11.19 16.28
CA TYR A 51 -11.93 9.76 16.15
C TYR A 51 -10.79 9.03 15.42
N GLU A 52 -10.37 9.52 14.26
CA GLU A 52 -9.31 8.92 13.46
C GLU A 52 -7.96 8.94 14.19
N SER A 53 -7.61 10.00 14.93
CA SER A 53 -6.37 10.04 15.73
C SER A 53 -6.37 8.97 16.82
N TRP A 54 -7.49 8.79 17.52
CA TRP A 54 -7.65 7.73 18.51
C TRP A 54 -7.55 6.34 17.88
N SER A 55 -8.29 6.10 16.79
CA SER A 55 -8.31 4.82 16.09
C SER A 55 -6.93 4.46 15.55
N ALA A 56 -6.22 5.42 14.96
CA ALA A 56 -4.86 5.24 14.46
C ALA A 56 -3.88 4.86 15.60
N LEU A 57 -4.03 5.44 16.79
CA LEU A 57 -3.19 5.10 17.94
C LEU A 57 -3.49 3.69 18.44
N VAL A 58 -4.76 3.28 18.49
CA VAL A 58 -5.16 1.92 18.87
C VAL A 58 -4.56 0.89 17.91
N GLU A 59 -4.74 1.08 16.61
CA GLU A 59 -4.19 0.18 15.58
C GLU A 59 -2.66 0.13 15.62
N LEU A 60 -2.00 1.28 15.75
CA LEU A 60 -0.55 1.34 15.86
C LEU A 60 -0.05 0.59 17.10
N ARG A 61 -0.65 0.81 18.28
CA ARG A 61 -0.23 0.15 19.52
C ARG A 61 -0.43 -1.37 19.42
N PHE A 62 -1.55 -1.82 18.85
CA PHE A 62 -1.76 -3.23 18.55
C PHE A 62 -0.68 -3.79 17.61
N ALA A 63 -0.35 -3.09 16.52
CA ALA A 63 0.71 -3.50 15.60
C ALA A 63 2.10 -3.53 16.26
N GLN A 64 2.38 -2.64 17.22
CA GLN A 64 3.64 -2.58 17.97
C GLN A 64 3.86 -3.78 18.89
N ASP A 65 2.80 -4.35 19.46
CA ASP A 65 2.83 -5.60 20.22
C ASP A 65 1.46 -6.29 20.24
N THR A 66 1.24 -7.20 19.30
CA THR A 66 0.00 -7.96 19.08
C THR A 66 -0.35 -8.93 20.22
N ARG A 67 0.57 -9.11 21.19
CA ARG A 67 0.36 -9.98 22.36
C ARG A 67 -0.02 -9.20 23.62
N ASN A 68 0.06 -7.87 23.59
CA ASN A 68 -0.28 -7.04 24.72
C ASN A 68 -1.79 -7.06 24.93
N ALA A 69 -2.24 -7.58 26.08
CA ALA A 69 -3.66 -7.76 26.38
C ALA A 69 -4.45 -6.44 26.37
N ASP A 70 -3.85 -5.33 26.78
CA ASP A 70 -4.51 -4.02 26.77
C ASP A 70 -4.68 -3.50 25.35
N TYR A 71 -3.68 -3.71 24.48
CA TYR A 71 -3.76 -3.32 23.07
C TYR A 71 -4.76 -4.19 22.29
N VAL A 72 -4.82 -5.49 22.58
CA VAL A 72 -5.85 -6.40 22.04
C VAL A 72 -7.24 -5.93 22.46
N ALA A 73 -7.45 -5.67 23.75
CA ALA A 73 -8.75 -5.21 24.25
C ALA A 73 -9.17 -3.84 23.66
N ALA A 74 -8.22 -2.92 23.48
CA ALA A 74 -8.48 -1.63 22.85
C ALA A 74 -8.87 -1.78 21.37
N ARG A 75 -8.17 -2.65 20.63
CA ARG A 75 -8.51 -2.98 19.25
C ARG A 75 -9.88 -3.65 19.15
N ASP A 76 -10.15 -4.66 19.97
CA ASP A 76 -11.45 -5.34 19.99
C ASP A 76 -12.59 -4.33 20.26
N TYR A 77 -12.36 -3.37 21.17
CA TYR A 77 -13.32 -2.29 21.42
C TYR A 77 -13.50 -1.39 20.18
N ALA A 78 -12.41 -0.98 19.53
CA ALA A 78 -12.46 -0.18 18.30
C ALA A 78 -13.20 -0.90 17.16
N ASP A 79 -13.01 -2.21 17.01
CA ASP A 79 -13.72 -3.04 16.04
C ASP A 79 -15.25 -3.00 16.28
N THR A 80 -15.70 -2.96 17.54
CA THR A 80 -17.14 -2.84 17.87
C THR A 80 -17.71 -1.43 17.68
N LEU A 81 -16.86 -0.40 17.73
CA LEU A 81 -17.29 1.00 17.68
C LEU A 81 -17.25 1.56 16.26
N THR A 82 -16.33 1.09 15.42
CA THR A 82 -16.11 1.61 14.08
C THR A 82 -17.36 1.62 13.19
N PRO A 83 -18.13 0.53 13.07
CA PRO A 83 -19.35 0.54 12.26
C PRO A 83 -20.37 1.59 12.73
N TYR A 84 -20.45 1.83 14.04
CA TYR A 84 -21.33 2.83 14.63
C TYR A 84 -20.88 4.25 14.27
N ALA A 85 -19.59 4.55 14.43
CA ALA A 85 -19.01 5.83 14.06
C ALA A 85 -19.18 6.10 12.55
N THR A 86 -18.95 5.10 11.70
CA THR A 86 -19.15 5.17 10.25
C THR A 86 -20.61 5.47 9.88
N GLY A 87 -21.58 4.90 10.60
CA GLY A 87 -23.00 5.21 10.40
C GLY A 87 -23.33 6.68 10.68
N LEU A 88 -22.88 7.21 11.82
CA LEU A 88 -23.04 8.62 12.18
C LEU A 88 -22.38 9.55 11.14
N GLU A 89 -21.17 9.21 10.70
CA GLU A 89 -20.45 9.96 9.67
C GLU A 89 -21.21 9.98 8.33
N THR A 90 -21.69 8.81 7.91
CA THR A 90 -22.46 8.62 6.68
C THR A 90 -23.75 9.45 6.70
N ASP A 91 -24.43 9.52 7.84
CA ASP A 91 -25.67 10.29 7.99
C ASP A 91 -25.43 11.79 7.86
N ILE A 92 -24.34 12.32 8.45
CA ILE A 92 -23.96 13.72 8.27
C ILE A 92 -23.59 14.00 6.81
N LYS A 93 -22.81 13.14 6.16
CA LYS A 93 -22.47 13.27 4.73
C LYS A 93 -23.73 13.29 3.86
N LYS A 94 -24.70 12.40 4.09
CA LYS A 94 -25.99 12.39 3.37
C LYS A 94 -26.74 13.71 3.52
N ARG A 95 -26.80 14.26 4.73
CA ARG A 95 -27.50 15.53 5.00
C ARG A 95 -26.79 16.74 4.37
N LEU A 96 -25.46 16.78 4.39
CA LEU A 96 -24.68 17.80 3.71
C LEU A 96 -24.84 17.71 2.18
N LEU A 97 -24.76 16.51 1.62
CA LEU A 97 -24.99 16.29 0.18
C LEU A 97 -26.44 16.58 -0.26
N ALA A 98 -27.44 16.43 0.62
CA ALA A 98 -28.81 16.87 0.32
C ALA A 98 -28.91 18.40 0.14
N SER A 99 -27.95 19.16 0.69
CA SER A 99 -27.80 20.62 0.56
C SER A 99 -26.57 20.98 -0.30
N GLN A 100 -26.28 20.18 -1.34
CA GLN A 100 -25.04 20.26 -2.12
C GLN A 100 -24.66 21.66 -2.61
N GLU A 101 -25.63 22.50 -3.02
CA GLU A 101 -25.35 23.86 -3.49
C GLU A 101 -24.71 24.75 -2.41
N GLU A 102 -25.16 24.64 -1.16
CA GLU A 102 -24.57 25.38 -0.04
C GLU A 102 -23.27 24.73 0.43
N THR A 103 -23.22 23.40 0.52
CA THR A 103 -22.01 22.67 0.93
C THR A 103 -20.85 22.89 -0.04
N ALA A 104 -21.12 22.98 -1.35
CA ALA A 104 -20.11 23.25 -2.38
C ALA A 104 -19.45 24.63 -2.28
N LYS A 105 -20.00 25.55 -1.47
CA LYS A 105 -19.36 26.85 -1.19
C LYS A 105 -18.19 26.73 -0.19
N HIS A 106 -18.11 25.60 0.53
CA HIS A 106 -17.17 25.37 1.61
C HIS A 106 -16.19 24.22 1.34
N LEU A 107 -16.51 23.33 0.40
CA LEU A 107 -15.73 22.14 0.07
C LEU A 107 -15.42 22.07 -1.43
N SER A 108 -14.32 21.42 -1.80
CA SER A 108 -14.00 21.17 -3.20
C SER A 108 -14.95 20.13 -3.82
N ALA A 109 -15.11 20.18 -5.13
CA ALA A 109 -15.86 19.17 -5.88
C ALA A 109 -15.30 17.76 -5.68
N HIS A 110 -13.99 17.64 -5.46
CA HIS A 110 -13.34 16.38 -5.15
C HIS A 110 -13.85 15.80 -3.82
N VAL A 111 -13.84 16.57 -2.72
CA VAL A 111 -14.34 16.11 -1.42
C VAL A 111 -15.82 15.69 -1.49
N LEU A 112 -16.64 16.44 -2.22
CA LEU A 112 -18.04 16.06 -2.45
C LEU A 112 -18.15 14.70 -3.16
N SER A 113 -17.30 14.45 -4.16
CA SER A 113 -17.26 13.18 -4.89
C SER A 113 -16.80 12.02 -3.99
N LEU A 114 -15.85 12.25 -3.08
CA LEU A 114 -15.45 11.26 -2.07
C LEU A 114 -16.63 10.92 -1.16
N TRP A 115 -17.37 11.93 -0.69
CA TRP A 115 -18.53 11.72 0.17
C TRP A 115 -19.66 10.99 -0.55
N GLU A 116 -19.89 11.28 -1.84
CA GLU A 116 -20.83 10.54 -2.68
C GLU A 116 -20.45 9.05 -2.79
N ALA A 117 -19.15 8.74 -2.89
CA ALA A 117 -18.67 7.37 -2.85
C ALA A 117 -18.92 6.71 -1.49
N ASP A 118 -18.64 7.41 -0.39
CA ASP A 118 -18.87 6.88 0.96
C ASP A 118 -20.34 6.55 1.23
N ILE A 119 -21.26 7.49 0.96
CA ILE A 119 -22.68 7.32 1.29
C ILE A 119 -23.37 6.23 0.45
N THR A 120 -22.74 5.79 -0.63
CA THR A 120 -23.24 4.72 -1.51
C THR A 120 -22.63 3.36 -1.20
N THR A 121 -21.63 3.28 -0.31
CA THR A 121 -20.92 2.03 0.00
C THR A 121 -21.22 1.48 1.41
N PHE A 122 -21.96 2.24 2.23
CA PHE A 122 -22.35 1.89 3.58
C PHE A 122 -23.87 2.08 3.81
N ASP A 123 -24.53 1.05 4.34
CA ASP A 123 -25.96 1.02 4.64
C ASP A 123 -26.25 -0.02 5.73
N GLU A 124 -27.25 0.24 6.59
CA GLU A 124 -27.68 -0.68 7.66
C GLU A 124 -28.02 -2.08 7.12
N ARG A 125 -28.52 -2.18 5.89
CA ARG A 125 -28.90 -3.45 5.24
C ARG A 125 -27.72 -4.39 5.03
N ILE A 126 -26.49 -3.88 5.05
CA ILE A 126 -25.27 -4.68 4.85
C ILE A 126 -24.40 -4.83 6.11
N GLU A 127 -24.83 -4.35 7.28
CA GLU A 127 -24.03 -4.38 8.51
C GLU A 127 -23.54 -5.79 8.87
N ASN A 128 -24.45 -6.78 8.85
CA ASN A 128 -24.09 -8.18 9.11
C ASN A 128 -23.13 -8.76 8.06
N MET A 129 -23.22 -8.29 6.81
CA MET A 129 -22.33 -8.73 5.73
C MET A 129 -20.94 -8.13 5.87
N LEU A 130 -20.84 -6.88 6.31
CA LEU A 130 -19.57 -6.21 6.65
C LEU A 130 -18.87 -6.93 7.81
N ALA A 131 -19.62 -7.29 8.86
CA ALA A 131 -19.07 -8.05 9.99
C ALA A 131 -18.55 -9.43 9.54
N GLU A 132 -19.26 -10.11 8.65
CA GLU A 132 -18.82 -11.40 8.10
C GLU A 132 -17.60 -11.25 7.17
N GLU A 133 -17.55 -10.22 6.32
CA GLU A 133 -16.36 -9.90 5.52
C GLU A 133 -15.14 -9.67 6.43
N ALA A 134 -15.28 -8.87 7.48
CA ALA A 134 -14.21 -8.60 8.44
C ALA A 134 -13.75 -9.89 9.15
N ARG A 135 -14.69 -10.75 9.57
CA ARG A 135 -14.39 -12.05 10.20
C ARG A 135 -13.60 -12.96 9.26
N LEU A 136 -13.97 -13.03 7.98
CA LEU A 136 -13.29 -13.85 6.97
C LEU A 136 -11.88 -13.31 6.65
N CYS A 137 -11.71 -11.99 6.55
CA CYS A 137 -10.39 -11.35 6.41
C CYS A 137 -9.48 -11.62 7.63
N ALA A 138 -10.05 -11.57 8.83
CA ALA A 138 -9.34 -11.91 10.07
C ALA A 138 -8.97 -13.40 10.10
N GLU A 139 -9.85 -14.29 9.64
CA GLU A 139 -9.60 -15.73 9.54
C GLU A 139 -8.45 -16.04 8.59
N TYR A 140 -8.41 -15.44 7.39
CA TYR A 140 -7.27 -15.53 6.48
C TYR A 140 -5.96 -15.06 7.14
N THR A 141 -6.01 -13.89 7.78
CA THR A 141 -4.83 -13.29 8.42
C THR A 141 -4.32 -14.16 9.57
N ALA A 142 -5.22 -14.71 10.39
CA ALA A 142 -4.90 -15.61 11.48
C ALA A 142 -4.30 -16.92 10.96
N LEU A 143 -4.86 -17.50 9.90
CA LEU A 143 -4.35 -18.72 9.27
C LEU A 143 -2.89 -18.54 8.83
N LEU A 144 -2.57 -17.47 8.11
CA LEU A 144 -1.18 -17.19 7.71
C LEU A 144 -0.24 -16.96 8.90
N ALA A 145 -0.74 -16.37 9.99
CA ALA A 145 0.05 -16.17 11.21
C ALA A 145 0.39 -17.49 11.94
N THR A 146 -0.30 -18.61 11.64
CA THR A 146 0.03 -19.94 12.18
C THR A 146 1.21 -20.62 11.49
N ALA A 147 1.81 -20.00 10.47
CA ALA A 147 2.89 -20.61 9.71
C ALA A 147 4.10 -20.94 10.60
N GLU A 148 4.34 -22.24 10.78
CA GLU A 148 5.53 -22.83 11.37
C GLU A 148 6.21 -23.67 10.31
N ILE A 149 7.27 -23.13 9.69
CA ILE A 149 7.99 -23.71 8.56
C ILE A 149 9.32 -24.28 9.06
N PRO A 150 9.45 -25.62 9.18
CA PRO A 150 10.71 -26.24 9.58
C PRO A 150 11.74 -26.09 8.46
N PHE A 151 12.88 -25.48 8.76
CA PHE A 151 13.96 -25.29 7.80
C PHE A 151 15.32 -25.35 8.50
N ARG A 152 16.21 -26.23 8.04
CA ARG A 152 17.60 -26.38 8.54
C ARG A 152 17.77 -26.46 10.07
N GLY A 153 16.82 -27.10 10.74
CA GLY A 153 16.86 -27.32 12.21
C GLY A 153 16.23 -26.21 13.04
N GLU A 154 15.71 -25.17 12.39
CA GLU A 154 14.96 -24.08 13.00
C GLU A 154 13.51 -24.05 12.47
N THR A 155 12.65 -23.28 13.14
CA THR A 155 11.27 -23.04 12.70
C THR A 155 11.12 -21.56 12.37
N HIS A 156 10.70 -21.27 11.15
CA HIS A 156 10.48 -19.90 10.67
C HIS A 156 9.00 -19.64 10.42
N ASN A 157 8.59 -18.38 10.53
CA ASN A 157 7.31 -17.93 9.97
C ASN A 157 7.48 -17.55 8.48
N LEU A 158 6.41 -17.11 7.82
CA LEU A 158 6.43 -16.75 6.39
C LEU A 158 7.46 -15.65 6.05
N SER A 159 7.73 -14.69 6.94
CA SER A 159 8.75 -13.65 6.69
C SER A 159 10.16 -14.13 7.06
N GLY A 160 10.29 -14.98 8.08
CA GLY A 160 11.58 -15.48 8.55
C GLY A 160 12.26 -16.45 7.58
N ILE A 161 11.51 -17.02 6.63
CA ILE A 161 12.07 -17.87 5.58
C ILE A 161 12.59 -17.06 4.37
N GLU A 162 12.16 -15.80 4.21
CA GLU A 162 12.48 -14.95 3.05
C GLU A 162 13.99 -14.77 2.79
N PRO A 163 14.86 -14.58 3.80
CA PRO A 163 16.30 -14.46 3.56
C PRO A 163 16.89 -15.66 2.80
N PHE A 164 16.41 -16.87 3.07
CA PHE A 164 16.88 -18.09 2.40
C PHE A 164 16.41 -18.19 0.94
N GLN A 165 15.35 -17.47 0.57
CA GLN A 165 14.84 -17.42 -0.80
C GLN A 165 15.69 -16.52 -1.71
N GLN A 166 16.57 -15.71 -1.13
CA GLN A 166 17.45 -14.78 -1.85
C GLN A 166 18.93 -15.19 -1.76
N GLU A 167 19.22 -16.31 -1.11
CA GLU A 167 20.58 -16.83 -0.93
C GLU A 167 21.28 -17.09 -2.25
N SER A 168 22.61 -16.97 -2.27
CA SER A 168 23.40 -17.20 -3.50
C SER A 168 23.32 -18.67 -3.95
N ASP A 169 23.23 -19.60 -2.99
CA ASP A 169 23.08 -21.02 -3.28
C ASP A 169 21.67 -21.35 -3.80
N ARG A 170 21.63 -21.86 -5.04
CA ARG A 170 20.38 -22.19 -5.73
C ARG A 170 19.60 -23.33 -5.05
N ALA A 171 20.29 -24.28 -4.44
CA ALA A 171 19.64 -25.37 -3.71
C ALA A 171 18.93 -24.84 -2.46
N THR A 172 19.59 -23.94 -1.72
CA THR A 172 18.98 -23.25 -0.57
C THR A 172 17.69 -22.51 -0.96
N ARG A 173 17.69 -21.76 -2.08
CA ARG A 173 16.48 -21.07 -2.55
C ARG A 173 15.35 -22.04 -2.90
N HIS A 174 15.67 -23.13 -3.59
CA HIS A 174 14.70 -24.17 -3.94
C HIS A 174 14.10 -24.84 -2.69
N GLU A 175 14.94 -25.26 -1.74
CA GLU A 175 14.50 -25.85 -0.47
C GLU A 175 13.59 -24.89 0.31
N ALA A 176 13.94 -23.60 0.35
CA ALA A 176 13.18 -22.57 1.05
C ALA A 176 11.79 -22.33 0.41
N GLU A 177 11.73 -22.21 -0.91
CA GLU A 177 10.45 -22.12 -1.64
C GLU A 177 9.63 -23.40 -1.49
N ALA A 178 10.24 -24.58 -1.57
CA ALA A 178 9.53 -25.84 -1.34
C ALA A 178 8.90 -25.91 0.06
N ALA A 179 9.65 -25.51 1.09
CA ALA A 179 9.15 -25.46 2.47
C ALA A 179 7.98 -24.47 2.61
N ARG A 180 8.12 -23.27 2.03
CA ARG A 180 7.06 -22.25 2.02
C ARG A 180 5.80 -22.72 1.30
N TRP A 181 5.92 -23.28 0.10
CA TRP A 181 4.76 -23.75 -0.66
C TRP A 181 4.12 -25.00 -0.06
N GLY A 182 4.86 -25.80 0.72
CA GLY A 182 4.30 -26.88 1.52
C GLY A 182 3.28 -26.39 2.56
N PHE A 183 3.50 -25.22 3.17
CA PHE A 183 2.52 -24.60 4.06
C PHE A 183 1.24 -24.21 3.31
N TYR A 184 1.36 -23.56 2.15
CA TYR A 184 0.19 -23.19 1.34
C TYR A 184 -0.54 -24.41 0.81
N GLU A 185 0.17 -25.47 0.44
CA GLU A 185 -0.42 -26.73 0.03
C GLU A 185 -1.26 -27.38 1.13
N ALA A 186 -0.72 -27.43 2.35
CA ALA A 186 -1.42 -27.99 3.50
C ALA A 186 -2.70 -27.20 3.89
N ASN A 187 -2.75 -25.91 3.57
CA ASN A 187 -3.84 -25.01 3.93
C ASN A 187 -4.72 -24.58 2.74
N GLY A 188 -4.45 -25.12 1.55
CA GLY A 188 -5.02 -24.65 0.29
C GLY A 188 -6.54 -24.68 0.22
N GLU A 189 -7.15 -25.76 0.69
CA GLU A 189 -8.62 -25.91 0.71
C GLU A 189 -9.29 -24.91 1.66
N THR A 190 -8.65 -24.61 2.80
CA THR A 190 -9.15 -23.60 3.74
C THR A 190 -9.06 -22.20 3.13
N LEU A 191 -7.94 -21.88 2.47
CA LEU A 191 -7.75 -20.62 1.76
C LEU A 191 -8.81 -20.45 0.65
N ASP A 192 -9.06 -21.50 -0.13
CA ASP A 192 -10.12 -21.51 -1.14
C ASP A 192 -11.51 -21.26 -0.56
N ARG A 193 -11.84 -21.93 0.55
CA ARG A 193 -13.12 -21.72 1.25
C ARG A 193 -13.27 -20.28 1.73
N ILE A 194 -12.25 -19.73 2.40
CA ILE A 194 -12.29 -18.34 2.89
C ILE A 194 -12.54 -17.38 1.72
N PHE A 195 -11.84 -17.57 0.59
CA PHE A 195 -12.02 -16.71 -0.56
C PHE A 195 -13.40 -16.88 -1.23
N ASP A 196 -13.94 -18.11 -1.26
CA ASP A 196 -15.29 -18.36 -1.76
C ASP A 196 -16.36 -17.64 -0.94
N ASP A 197 -16.26 -17.72 0.40
CA ASP A 197 -17.16 -17.03 1.31
C ASP A 197 -17.02 -15.50 1.17
N LEU A 198 -15.79 -14.99 1.00
CA LEU A 198 -15.54 -13.57 0.72
C LEU A 198 -16.20 -13.11 -0.58
N VAL A 199 -16.03 -13.84 -1.68
CA VAL A 199 -16.66 -13.49 -2.97
C VAL A 199 -18.18 -13.47 -2.83
N ARG A 200 -18.78 -14.47 -2.16
CA ARG A 200 -20.23 -14.53 -1.94
C ARG A 200 -20.75 -13.33 -1.15
N VAL A 201 -20.13 -13.01 0.00
CA VAL A 201 -20.60 -11.90 0.85
C VAL A 201 -20.42 -10.55 0.13
N ARG A 202 -19.32 -10.37 -0.59
CA ARG A 202 -19.03 -9.17 -1.39
C ARG A 202 -20.05 -8.94 -2.49
N VAL A 203 -20.38 -9.98 -3.25
CA VAL A 203 -21.40 -9.92 -4.31
C VAL A 203 -22.79 -9.64 -3.71
N ALA A 204 -23.13 -10.27 -2.59
CA ALA A 204 -24.39 -10.03 -1.88
C ALA A 204 -24.50 -8.56 -1.39
N MET A 205 -23.41 -7.98 -0.89
CA MET A 205 -23.37 -6.55 -0.52
C MET A 205 -23.62 -5.66 -1.73
N ALA A 206 -22.92 -5.91 -2.84
CA ALA A 206 -23.10 -5.13 -4.07
C ALA A 206 -24.56 -5.16 -4.55
N GLN A 207 -25.17 -6.35 -4.59
CA GLN A 207 -26.57 -6.51 -4.98
C GLN A 207 -27.54 -5.80 -4.02
N THR A 208 -27.30 -5.90 -2.71
CA THR A 208 -28.14 -5.26 -1.68
C THR A 208 -28.12 -3.74 -1.78
N LEU A 209 -26.95 -3.18 -2.11
CA LEU A 209 -26.75 -1.76 -2.35
C LEU A 209 -27.20 -1.29 -3.75
N GLY A 210 -27.59 -2.22 -4.64
CA GLY A 210 -28.10 -1.91 -5.98
C GLY A 210 -27.03 -1.74 -7.06
N PHE A 211 -25.78 -2.16 -6.80
CA PHE A 211 -24.71 -2.18 -7.80
C PHE A 211 -24.85 -3.37 -8.75
N ASN A 212 -24.38 -3.20 -9.99
CA ASN A 212 -24.46 -4.27 -11.00
C ASN A 212 -23.44 -5.39 -10.76
N SER A 213 -22.34 -5.06 -10.08
CA SER A 213 -21.25 -6.00 -9.78
C SER A 213 -20.48 -5.53 -8.55
N TYR A 214 -19.73 -6.45 -7.93
CA TYR A 214 -18.80 -6.06 -6.87
C TYR A 214 -17.64 -5.20 -7.39
N VAL A 215 -17.30 -5.25 -8.69
CA VAL A 215 -16.32 -4.34 -9.28
C VAL A 215 -16.73 -2.88 -9.05
N GLU A 216 -18.01 -2.56 -9.29
CA GLU A 216 -18.53 -1.20 -9.10
C GLU A 216 -18.49 -0.77 -7.62
N LEU A 217 -18.94 -1.65 -6.71
CA LEU A 217 -18.86 -1.40 -5.27
C LEU A 217 -17.40 -1.25 -4.80
N GLY A 218 -16.49 -2.11 -5.26
CA GLY A 218 -15.07 -2.10 -4.90
C GLY A 218 -14.38 -0.82 -5.33
N TYR A 219 -14.63 -0.35 -6.56
CA TYR A 219 -14.09 0.93 -7.04
C TYR A 219 -14.61 2.12 -6.22
N ARG A 220 -15.90 2.11 -5.86
CA ARG A 220 -16.49 3.14 -4.99
C ARG A 220 -15.89 3.11 -3.58
N ARG A 221 -15.68 1.93 -3.00
CA ARG A 221 -15.01 1.78 -1.68
C ARG A 221 -13.57 2.30 -1.69
N MET A 222 -12.87 2.19 -2.81
CA MET A 222 -11.55 2.79 -3.02
C MET A 222 -11.61 4.29 -3.33
N ARG A 223 -12.79 4.91 -3.30
CA ARG A 223 -13.03 6.33 -3.62
C ARG A 223 -12.49 6.77 -4.99
N ARG A 224 -12.52 5.87 -5.98
CA ARG A 224 -12.10 6.17 -7.35
C ARG A 224 -13.13 7.05 -8.03
N THR A 225 -12.74 8.28 -8.37
CA THR A 225 -13.66 9.32 -8.87
C THR A 225 -13.34 9.81 -10.28
N ASP A 226 -12.13 9.59 -10.80
CA ASP A 226 -11.67 10.17 -12.06
C ASP A 226 -11.08 9.15 -13.06
N TYR A 227 -11.25 7.85 -12.82
CA TYR A 227 -11.01 6.77 -13.78
C TYR A 227 -11.90 5.55 -13.52
N THR A 228 -11.90 4.63 -14.48
CA THR A 228 -12.81 3.49 -14.54
C THR A 228 -12.07 2.16 -14.71
N ALA A 229 -12.80 1.05 -14.60
CA ALA A 229 -12.29 -0.28 -14.91
C ALA A 229 -11.78 -0.41 -16.35
N ALA A 230 -12.33 0.35 -17.29
CA ALA A 230 -11.87 0.35 -18.68
C ALA A 230 -10.51 1.05 -18.82
N ASP A 231 -10.26 2.10 -18.04
CA ASP A 231 -8.97 2.79 -18.03
C ASP A 231 -7.88 1.88 -17.46
N VAL A 232 -8.19 1.21 -16.35
CA VAL A 232 -7.31 0.20 -15.76
C VAL A 232 -7.03 -0.95 -16.74
N ALA A 233 -8.04 -1.46 -17.45
CA ALA A 233 -7.84 -2.52 -18.44
C ALA A 233 -6.85 -2.11 -19.55
N ARG A 234 -6.94 -0.88 -20.07
CA ARG A 234 -5.97 -0.35 -21.05
C ARG A 234 -4.57 -0.27 -20.46
N PHE A 235 -4.44 0.19 -19.22
CA PHE A 235 -3.14 0.25 -18.55
C PHE A 235 -2.51 -1.14 -18.38
N ARG A 236 -3.30 -2.16 -17.97
CA ARG A 236 -2.82 -3.55 -17.88
C ARG A 236 -2.35 -4.09 -19.24
N GLU A 237 -3.07 -3.78 -20.33
CA GLU A 237 -2.66 -4.16 -21.68
C GLU A 237 -1.31 -3.55 -22.07
N ARG A 238 -1.07 -2.29 -21.70
CA ARG A 238 0.21 -1.62 -21.95
C ARG A 238 1.35 -2.19 -21.12
N ILE A 239 1.12 -2.55 -19.85
CA ILE A 239 2.11 -3.29 -19.05
C ILE A 239 2.48 -4.62 -19.75
N ALA A 240 1.48 -5.36 -20.23
CA ALA A 240 1.71 -6.61 -20.96
C ALA A 240 2.49 -6.40 -22.27
N THR A 241 2.27 -5.28 -22.95
CA THR A 241 2.87 -5.00 -24.27
C THR A 241 4.26 -4.38 -24.19
N HIS A 242 4.51 -3.50 -23.22
CA HIS A 242 5.75 -2.71 -23.14
C HIS A 242 6.70 -3.20 -22.06
N VAL A 243 6.20 -3.52 -20.87
CA VAL A 243 7.05 -3.84 -19.70
C VAL A 243 7.41 -5.33 -19.67
N THR A 244 6.42 -6.20 -19.90
CA THR A 244 6.58 -7.65 -19.83
C THR A 244 7.72 -8.16 -20.74
N PRO A 245 7.87 -7.71 -22.01
CA PRO A 245 8.99 -8.16 -22.85
C PRO A 245 10.36 -7.72 -22.32
N LEU A 246 10.47 -6.51 -21.76
CA LEU A 246 11.73 -6.04 -21.17
C LEU A 246 12.11 -6.90 -19.96
N VAL A 247 11.16 -7.14 -19.04
CA VAL A 247 11.40 -8.00 -17.87
C VAL A 247 11.83 -9.41 -18.29
N GLN A 248 11.15 -9.98 -19.28
CA GLN A 248 11.52 -11.27 -19.84
C GLN A 248 12.97 -11.27 -20.36
N ALA A 249 13.38 -10.25 -21.10
CA ALA A 249 14.74 -10.12 -21.61
C ALA A 249 15.77 -9.97 -20.48
N LEU A 250 15.48 -9.18 -19.44
CA LEU A 250 16.35 -9.00 -18.28
C LEU A 250 16.60 -10.33 -17.55
N LEU A 251 15.53 -11.09 -17.32
CA LEU A 251 15.61 -12.39 -16.64
C LEU A 251 16.30 -13.45 -17.51
N GLN A 252 16.10 -13.43 -18.83
CA GLN A 252 16.84 -14.30 -19.77
C GLN A 252 18.33 -13.97 -19.78
N ARG A 253 18.70 -12.68 -19.75
CA ARG A 253 20.11 -12.27 -19.64
C ARG A 253 20.71 -12.78 -18.32
N ARG A 254 20.02 -12.59 -17.20
CA ARG A 254 20.47 -13.11 -15.90
C ARG A 254 20.65 -14.63 -15.93
N GLN A 255 19.73 -15.37 -16.54
CA GLN A 255 19.86 -16.82 -16.73
C GLN A 255 21.17 -17.17 -17.45
N LEU A 256 21.51 -16.46 -18.53
CA LEU A 256 22.75 -16.69 -19.29
C LEU A 256 24.00 -16.33 -18.48
N GLU A 257 23.99 -15.20 -17.77
CA GLU A 257 25.10 -14.75 -16.92
C GLU A 257 25.39 -15.75 -15.79
N MET A 258 24.34 -16.35 -15.22
CA MET A 258 24.44 -17.35 -14.16
C MET A 258 24.74 -18.76 -14.69
N GLY A 259 24.75 -18.98 -16.01
CA GLY A 259 24.97 -20.28 -16.63
C GLY A 259 23.88 -21.30 -16.30
N TRP A 260 22.63 -20.86 -16.08
CA TRP A 260 21.52 -21.75 -15.78
C TRP A 260 20.89 -22.31 -17.05
N ASP A 261 20.66 -23.63 -17.09
CA ASP A 261 19.93 -24.28 -18.19
C ASP A 261 18.52 -23.68 -18.39
N SER A 262 17.90 -23.25 -17.28
CA SER A 262 16.59 -22.63 -17.25
C SER A 262 16.45 -21.78 -15.99
N LEU A 263 15.81 -20.61 -16.10
CA LEU A 263 15.35 -19.85 -14.94
C LEU A 263 14.19 -20.59 -14.27
N ARG A 264 14.16 -20.61 -12.94
CA ARG A 264 13.06 -21.16 -12.14
C ARG A 264 12.49 -20.08 -11.22
N ALA A 265 11.27 -20.27 -10.74
CA ALA A 265 10.60 -19.30 -9.87
C ALA A 265 11.40 -19.00 -8.59
N TRP A 266 12.11 -19.99 -8.03
CA TRP A 266 13.02 -19.81 -6.89
C TRP A 266 14.33 -19.10 -7.23
N ASP A 267 14.56 -18.75 -8.50
CA ASP A 267 15.66 -17.89 -8.92
C ASP A 267 15.22 -16.43 -9.06
N GLU A 268 13.92 -16.12 -8.97
CA GLU A 268 13.40 -14.76 -9.23
C GLU A 268 13.87 -13.75 -8.17
N ALA A 269 13.88 -14.15 -6.89
CA ALA A 269 14.19 -13.30 -5.74
C ALA A 269 15.69 -12.97 -5.56
N LEU A 270 16.59 -13.73 -6.20
CA LEU A 270 17.99 -13.33 -6.35
C LEU A 270 18.11 -12.45 -7.60
N VAL A 271 18.19 -11.13 -7.39
CA VAL A 271 18.17 -10.16 -8.48
C VAL A 271 19.57 -9.86 -9.00
N ASP A 272 20.51 -9.62 -8.10
CA ASP A 272 21.91 -9.40 -8.45
C ASP A 272 22.69 -10.73 -8.45
N PRO A 273 23.32 -11.12 -9.57
CA PRO A 273 24.19 -12.31 -9.68
C PRO A 273 25.26 -12.45 -8.60
N ARG A 274 25.69 -11.35 -7.97
CA ARG A 274 26.69 -11.32 -6.90
C ARG A 274 26.09 -11.48 -5.49
N GLY A 275 24.78 -11.71 -5.38
CA GLY A 275 24.01 -11.59 -4.15
C GLY A 275 23.29 -10.24 -4.10
N ASN A 276 22.10 -10.16 -3.52
CA ASN A 276 21.40 -8.88 -3.36
C ASN A 276 22.19 -7.96 -2.39
N PRO A 277 22.32 -6.64 -2.66
CA PRO A 277 22.98 -5.71 -1.76
C PRO A 277 22.37 -5.71 -0.36
N ALA A 278 23.21 -5.70 0.68
CA ALA A 278 22.76 -5.55 2.06
C ALA A 278 22.69 -4.07 2.50
N PRO A 279 21.93 -3.75 3.55
CA PRO A 279 22.01 -2.46 4.23
C PRO A 279 23.42 -2.17 4.74
N ALA A 280 23.73 -0.88 4.91
CA ALA A 280 25.03 -0.38 5.39
C ALA A 280 25.46 -0.95 6.75
N GLY A 281 24.51 -1.39 7.57
CA GLY A 281 24.78 -2.02 8.86
C GLY A 281 23.52 -2.12 9.70
N ASP A 282 23.68 -2.04 11.03
CA ASP A 282 22.57 -2.12 11.96
C ASP A 282 21.65 -0.88 11.91
N TYR A 283 20.53 -0.96 12.64
CA TYR A 283 19.55 0.11 12.71
C TYR A 283 20.16 1.46 13.14
N ASP A 284 21.05 1.49 14.14
CA ASP A 284 21.53 2.77 14.68
C ASP A 284 22.44 3.46 13.66
N LEU A 285 23.23 2.68 12.90
CA LEU A 285 23.99 3.18 11.76
C LEU A 285 23.06 3.66 10.63
N MET A 286 22.03 2.86 10.28
CA MET A 286 21.07 3.20 9.24
C MET A 286 20.34 4.52 9.52
N ILE A 287 19.87 4.75 10.75
CA ILE A 287 19.23 6.02 11.14
C ILE A 287 20.22 7.19 11.03
N THR A 288 21.47 7.00 11.46
CA THR A 288 22.49 8.04 11.38
C THR A 288 22.78 8.42 9.93
N ARG A 289 22.96 7.43 9.06
CA ARG A 289 23.23 7.64 7.63
C ARG A 289 22.01 8.15 6.87
N ALA A 290 20.79 7.80 7.28
CA ALA A 290 19.56 8.37 6.71
C ALA A 290 19.42 9.88 7.01
N ARG A 291 19.81 10.33 8.21
CA ARG A 291 19.86 11.78 8.52
C ARG A 291 20.84 12.51 7.60
N GLU A 292 22.00 11.90 7.34
CA GLU A 292 22.98 12.44 6.41
C GLU A 292 22.47 12.44 4.96
N MET A 293 21.84 11.35 4.51
CA MET A 293 21.22 11.21 3.20
C MET A 293 20.21 12.34 2.95
N PHE A 294 19.24 12.55 3.85
CA PHE A 294 18.25 13.63 3.67
C PHE A 294 18.87 15.03 3.73
N SER A 295 19.95 15.21 4.49
CA SER A 295 20.67 16.49 4.53
C SER A 295 21.40 16.81 3.23
N ARG A 296 21.81 15.80 2.46
CA ARG A 296 22.47 15.97 1.17
C ARG A 296 21.48 16.03 0.02
N LEU A 297 20.38 15.28 0.13
CA LEU A 297 19.33 15.20 -0.89
C LEU A 297 18.58 16.54 -1.05
N ASP A 298 18.22 17.18 0.07
CA ASP A 298 17.42 18.41 0.07
C ASP A 298 18.24 19.59 0.60
N GLU A 299 18.71 20.45 -0.31
CA GLU A 299 19.49 21.65 0.03
C GLU A 299 18.75 22.62 0.97
N SER A 300 17.41 22.58 1.01
CA SER A 300 16.62 23.40 1.94
C SER A 300 16.74 22.92 3.39
N GLY A 301 17.14 21.66 3.60
CA GLY A 301 17.19 21.00 4.89
C GLY A 301 15.81 20.64 5.48
N GLU A 302 14.72 20.83 4.73
CA GLU A 302 13.36 20.59 5.21
C GLU A 302 13.14 19.10 5.54
N MET A 303 13.48 18.20 4.61
CA MET A 303 13.36 16.76 4.83
C MET A 303 14.23 16.27 5.98
N ALA A 304 15.47 16.78 6.08
CA ALA A 304 16.40 16.42 7.14
C ALA A 304 15.90 16.87 8.52
N ALA A 305 15.34 18.07 8.61
CA ALA A 305 14.74 18.60 9.84
C ALA A 305 13.49 17.80 10.24
N PHE A 306 12.62 17.49 9.28
CA PHE A 306 11.44 16.67 9.51
C PHE A 306 11.81 15.25 9.98
N PHE A 307 12.76 14.58 9.33
CA PHE A 307 13.21 13.26 9.75
C PHE A 307 13.89 13.29 11.12
N ALA A 308 14.71 14.30 11.40
CA ALA A 308 15.31 14.49 12.72
C ALA A 308 14.25 14.61 13.81
N GLU A 309 13.20 15.40 13.58
CA GLU A 309 12.10 15.56 14.53
C GLU A 309 11.30 14.26 14.73
N MET A 310 11.01 13.52 13.65
CA MET A 310 10.38 12.20 13.72
C MET A 310 11.16 11.23 14.62
N VAL A 311 12.49 11.18 14.47
CA VAL A 311 13.37 10.32 15.28
C VAL A 311 13.46 10.80 16.73
N GLU A 312 13.70 12.10 16.94
CA GLU A 312 13.90 12.69 18.26
C GLU A 312 12.64 12.61 19.13
N ARG A 313 11.45 12.61 18.52
CA ARG A 313 10.14 12.57 19.18
C ARG A 313 9.48 11.20 19.16
N HIS A 314 10.19 10.16 18.73
CA HIS A 314 9.77 8.76 18.73
C HIS A 314 8.58 8.41 17.81
N TYR A 315 8.48 9.02 16.62
CA TYR A 315 7.47 8.72 15.58
C TYR A 315 7.93 7.67 14.56
N VAL A 316 8.98 6.91 14.89
CA VAL A 316 9.59 5.91 14.01
C VAL A 316 9.81 4.62 14.78
N ASP A 317 9.22 3.51 14.32
CA ASP A 317 9.40 2.17 14.86
C ASP A 317 9.73 1.17 13.74
N LEU A 318 11.03 1.03 13.42
CA LEU A 318 11.51 0.16 12.34
C LEU A 318 12.09 -1.18 12.83
N LYS A 319 12.50 -1.30 14.10
CA LYS A 319 13.15 -2.53 14.60
C LYS A 319 12.16 -3.70 14.63
N ASN A 320 12.50 -4.82 13.97
CA ASN A 320 11.76 -6.07 14.09
C ASN A 320 11.95 -6.69 15.49
N ARG A 321 10.90 -7.32 16.03
CA ARG A 321 10.90 -7.99 17.34
C ARG A 321 9.71 -8.96 17.44
N GLY A 322 9.85 -10.00 18.28
CA GLY A 322 8.75 -10.93 18.52
C GLY A 322 7.52 -10.22 19.10
N GLY A 323 6.33 -10.53 18.56
CA GLY A 323 5.06 -9.90 18.93
C GLY A 323 4.66 -8.68 18.08
N LYS A 324 5.59 -8.09 17.32
CA LYS A 324 5.29 -7.00 16.40
C LYS A 324 4.59 -7.55 15.13
N ALA A 325 3.62 -6.81 14.60
CA ALA A 325 2.98 -7.15 13.34
C ALA A 325 3.97 -7.04 12.17
N GLY A 326 3.87 -7.92 11.17
CA GLY A 326 4.71 -7.88 9.96
C GLY A 326 4.32 -6.78 8.98
N GLY A 327 5.22 -6.45 8.05
CA GLY A 327 5.03 -5.42 7.02
C GLY A 327 5.56 -4.04 7.39
N GLY A 328 5.17 -3.03 6.61
CA GLY A 328 5.40 -1.60 6.87
C GLY A 328 4.12 -0.82 6.60
N PHE A 329 3.95 0.31 7.29
CA PHE A 329 2.91 1.29 6.99
C PHE A 329 3.25 2.65 7.60
N CYS A 330 2.60 3.68 7.06
CA CYS A 330 2.54 5.01 7.63
C CYS A 330 1.10 5.29 8.11
N THR A 331 0.98 5.91 9.28
CA THR A 331 -0.30 6.44 9.79
C THR A 331 -0.13 7.88 10.25
N SER A 332 -1.19 8.53 10.70
CA SER A 332 -1.13 9.93 11.17
C SER A 332 -2.12 10.24 12.29
N PHE A 333 -1.77 11.23 13.09
CA PHE A 333 -2.60 11.79 14.16
C PHE A 333 -3.02 13.19 13.76
N SER A 334 -4.13 13.29 13.02
CA SER A 334 -4.59 14.53 12.37
C SER A 334 -4.92 15.66 13.35
N THR A 335 -5.21 15.36 14.61
CA THR A 335 -5.37 16.37 15.69
C THR A 335 -4.06 17.01 16.13
N GLN A 336 -2.93 16.31 15.94
CA GLN A 336 -1.58 16.81 16.27
C GLN A 336 -0.80 17.22 15.02
N GLY A 337 -1.27 16.84 13.83
CA GLY A 337 -0.59 17.08 12.56
C GLY A 337 0.72 16.30 12.43
N THR A 338 0.80 15.11 13.02
CA THR A 338 2.01 14.28 13.04
C THR A 338 1.80 12.91 12.37
N PRO A 339 2.70 12.49 11.46
CA PRO A 339 2.70 11.13 10.92
C PRO A 339 3.48 10.17 11.83
N PHE A 340 3.37 8.87 11.58
CA PHE A 340 4.15 7.82 12.25
C PHE A 340 4.58 6.75 11.25
N ILE A 341 5.85 6.36 11.31
CA ILE A 341 6.44 5.31 10.45
C ILE A 341 6.58 4.01 11.24
N PHE A 342 6.00 2.93 10.71
CA PHE A 342 6.14 1.57 11.22
C PHE A 342 6.75 0.67 10.14
N ALA A 343 7.81 -0.08 10.47
CA ALA A 343 8.37 -1.09 9.57
C ALA A 343 9.09 -2.22 10.34
N ASN A 344 9.59 -3.22 9.63
CA ASN A 344 10.28 -4.37 10.22
C ASN A 344 11.65 -4.62 9.54
N PHE A 345 12.69 -4.02 10.10
CA PHE A 345 14.07 -4.21 9.61
C PHE A 345 14.55 -5.63 9.89
N ASN A 346 14.97 -6.32 8.84
CA ASN A 346 15.42 -7.71 8.84
C ASN A 346 16.83 -7.91 8.25
N GLY A 347 17.53 -6.83 7.88
CA GLY A 347 18.90 -6.85 7.39
C GLY A 347 19.03 -7.09 5.88
N THR A 348 17.96 -6.90 5.11
CA THR A 348 17.96 -7.03 3.63
C THR A 348 17.80 -5.67 2.96
N HIS A 349 18.00 -5.59 1.64
CA HIS A 349 17.71 -4.36 0.88
C HIS A 349 16.26 -3.87 1.05
N GLY A 350 15.34 -4.79 1.39
CA GLY A 350 13.96 -4.46 1.72
C GLY A 350 13.82 -3.45 2.87
N ASP A 351 14.77 -3.41 3.80
CA ASP A 351 14.80 -2.43 4.90
C ASP A 351 14.94 -0.99 4.36
N ILE A 352 15.74 -0.82 3.32
CA ILE A 352 15.97 0.47 2.67
C ILE A 352 14.71 0.88 1.92
N GLY A 353 14.16 -0.04 1.12
CA GLY A 353 12.95 0.19 0.34
C GLY A 353 11.75 0.56 1.23
N VAL A 354 11.46 -0.23 2.25
CA VAL A 354 10.33 0.07 3.16
C VAL A 354 10.55 1.38 3.91
N PHE A 355 11.78 1.69 4.32
CA PHE A 355 12.07 2.94 5.02
C PHE A 355 11.80 4.17 4.15
N THR A 356 12.33 4.19 2.93
CA THR A 356 12.15 5.32 2.02
C THR A 356 10.70 5.42 1.53
N HIS A 357 10.03 4.29 1.32
CA HIS A 357 8.61 4.19 1.02
C HIS A 357 7.75 4.87 2.11
N GLU A 358 7.86 4.44 3.37
CA GLU A 358 7.06 5.00 4.45
C GLU A 358 7.44 6.45 4.78
N MET A 359 8.72 6.82 4.58
CA MET A 359 9.13 8.21 4.71
C MET A 359 8.47 9.11 3.66
N GLY A 360 8.17 8.59 2.47
CA GLY A 360 7.45 9.32 1.44
C GLY A 360 6.01 9.63 1.85
N HIS A 361 5.30 8.63 2.38
CA HIS A 361 3.98 8.82 2.99
C HIS A 361 4.00 9.81 4.17
N ALA A 362 4.95 9.64 5.10
CA ALA A 362 5.06 10.51 6.26
C ALA A 362 5.34 11.97 5.87
N TYR A 363 6.25 12.18 4.91
CA TYR A 363 6.56 13.52 4.42
C TYR A 363 5.35 14.15 3.71
N GLN A 364 4.63 13.40 2.88
CA GLN A 364 3.39 13.88 2.25
C GLN A 364 2.36 14.32 3.29
N ASN A 365 2.05 13.47 4.26
CA ASN A 365 1.07 13.80 5.30
C ASN A 365 1.50 15.03 6.12
N TRP A 366 2.80 15.14 6.42
CA TRP A 366 3.33 16.32 7.07
C TRP A 366 3.15 17.57 6.21
N LYS A 367 3.47 17.54 4.90
CA LYS A 367 3.32 18.68 3.99
C LYS A 367 1.86 19.12 3.82
N SER A 368 0.91 18.19 3.86
CA SER A 368 -0.53 18.43 3.70
C SER A 368 -1.29 18.61 5.02
N ARG A 369 -0.63 18.54 6.19
CA ARG A 369 -1.28 18.58 7.52
C ARG A 369 -2.16 19.81 7.78
N THR A 370 -1.95 20.89 7.03
CA THR A 370 -2.70 22.15 7.15
C THR A 370 -3.89 22.24 6.20
N GLN A 371 -4.18 21.19 5.42
CA GLN A 371 -5.37 21.16 4.57
C GLN A 371 -6.65 21.29 5.43
N PRO A 372 -7.67 22.01 4.93
CA PRO A 372 -8.78 22.49 5.74
C PRO A 372 -9.67 21.38 6.26
N VAL A 373 -9.77 20.26 5.54
CA VAL A 373 -10.59 19.11 5.92
C VAL A 373 -9.78 17.82 5.86
N ILE A 374 -10.17 16.85 6.68
CA ILE A 374 -9.47 15.59 6.90
C ILE A 374 -9.32 14.75 5.63
N ASP A 375 -10.33 14.76 4.76
CA ASP A 375 -10.29 14.05 3.47
C ASP A 375 -9.28 14.65 2.47
N MET A 376 -8.69 15.81 2.77
CA MET A 376 -7.63 16.42 1.96
C MET A 376 -6.22 16.19 2.52
N LEU A 377 -6.08 15.58 3.71
CA LEU A 377 -4.76 15.30 4.29
C LEU A 377 -4.06 14.19 3.49
N TRP A 378 -4.77 13.10 3.23
CA TRP A 378 -4.29 11.98 2.43
C TRP A 378 -5.06 11.96 1.11
N PRO A 379 -4.39 11.79 -0.04
CA PRO A 379 -5.08 11.50 -1.28
C PRO A 379 -5.62 10.05 -1.30
N THR A 380 -6.34 9.70 -2.36
CA THR A 380 -6.72 8.29 -2.59
C THR A 380 -5.46 7.42 -2.73
N MET A 381 -5.59 6.12 -2.50
CA MET A 381 -4.45 5.22 -2.27
C MET A 381 -3.43 5.22 -3.42
N GLU A 382 -3.87 5.19 -4.67
CA GLU A 382 -3.02 5.28 -5.86
C GLU A 382 -2.22 6.58 -5.95
N ALA A 383 -2.78 7.70 -5.48
CA ALA A 383 -2.03 8.94 -5.37
C ALA A 383 -1.10 8.89 -4.16
N ALA A 384 -1.53 8.33 -3.02
CA ALA A 384 -0.70 8.17 -1.83
C ALA A 384 0.59 7.40 -2.14
N GLU A 385 0.51 6.35 -2.95
CA GLU A 385 1.64 5.53 -3.40
C GLU A 385 2.62 6.27 -4.34
N ILE A 386 2.22 7.38 -4.99
CA ILE A 386 3.16 8.22 -5.77
C ILE A 386 4.23 8.77 -4.85
N HIS A 387 3.85 9.19 -3.63
CA HIS A 387 4.76 9.83 -2.69
C HIS A 387 5.74 8.83 -2.11
N SER A 388 5.27 7.64 -1.75
CA SER A 388 6.13 6.59 -1.21
C SER A 388 7.15 6.13 -2.25
N MET A 389 6.69 5.63 -3.39
CA MET A 389 7.56 5.13 -4.46
C MET A 389 8.41 6.22 -5.10
N GLY A 390 7.88 7.44 -5.21
CA GLY A 390 8.63 8.58 -5.73
C GLY A 390 9.86 8.88 -4.88
N LEU A 391 9.73 8.82 -3.55
CA LEU A 391 10.86 9.04 -2.65
C LEU A 391 11.90 7.91 -2.74
N GLU A 392 11.49 6.66 -2.95
CA GLU A 392 12.41 5.55 -3.16
C GLU A 392 13.42 5.86 -4.28
N PHE A 393 12.95 6.32 -5.44
CA PHE A 393 13.82 6.72 -6.57
C PHE A 393 14.59 8.01 -6.30
N LEU A 394 13.98 9.00 -5.64
CA LEU A 394 14.66 10.27 -5.34
C LEU A 394 15.83 10.11 -4.38
N THR A 395 15.86 9.06 -3.56
CA THR A 395 17.01 8.78 -2.67
C THR A 395 18.22 8.16 -3.38
N TRP A 396 18.09 7.75 -4.65
CA TRP A 396 19.16 7.11 -5.43
C TRP A 396 20.51 7.86 -5.48
N PRO A 397 20.56 9.21 -5.58
CA PRO A 397 21.83 9.94 -5.59
C PRO A 397 22.67 9.74 -4.32
N GLU A 398 22.02 9.47 -3.20
CA GLU A 398 22.68 9.33 -1.88
C GLU A 398 22.55 7.90 -1.32
N ILE A 399 22.09 6.94 -2.12
CA ILE A 399 21.80 5.57 -1.68
C ILE A 399 23.03 4.80 -1.22
N ASP A 400 24.22 5.19 -1.69
CA ASP A 400 25.52 4.67 -1.24
C ASP A 400 25.72 4.83 0.28
N LEU A 401 24.99 5.74 0.93
CA LEU A 401 24.98 5.85 2.39
C LEU A 401 24.21 4.70 3.05
N LEU A 402 23.16 4.18 2.43
CA LEU A 402 22.25 3.21 3.04
C LEU A 402 22.58 1.75 2.74
N VAL A 403 23.49 1.49 1.81
CA VAL A 403 23.92 0.13 1.43
C VAL A 403 25.35 -0.17 1.87
N GLU A 404 25.74 -1.44 1.80
CA GLU A 404 27.13 -1.86 1.95
C GLU A 404 28.08 -1.12 0.98
N ASP A 405 29.32 -0.87 1.42
CA ASP A 405 30.28 -0.03 0.69
C ASP A 405 30.48 -0.53 -0.76
N GLY A 406 30.27 0.38 -1.73
CA GLY A 406 30.43 0.10 -3.16
C GLY A 406 29.26 -0.65 -3.81
N ALA A 407 28.13 -0.83 -3.10
CA ALA A 407 26.95 -1.48 -3.64
C ALA A 407 25.85 -0.52 -4.14
N GLY A 408 26.03 0.81 -4.11
CA GLY A 408 24.99 1.76 -4.50
C GLY A 408 24.46 1.52 -5.92
N GLU A 409 25.36 1.32 -6.89
CA GLU A 409 24.94 1.03 -8.26
C GLU A 409 24.23 -0.32 -8.40
N ARG A 410 24.65 -1.31 -7.62
CA ARG A 410 23.99 -2.62 -7.58
C ARG A 410 22.57 -2.50 -7.04
N TYR A 411 22.38 -1.69 -5.98
CA TYR A 411 21.07 -1.44 -5.40
C TYR A 411 20.17 -0.69 -6.39
N ARG A 412 20.64 0.37 -7.06
CA ARG A 412 19.83 1.10 -8.07
C ARG A 412 19.34 0.16 -9.17
N ARG A 413 20.23 -0.68 -9.70
CA ARG A 413 19.87 -1.69 -10.71
C ARG A 413 18.87 -2.72 -10.15
N LEU A 414 19.11 -3.23 -8.95
CA LEU A 414 18.20 -4.18 -8.29
C LEU A 414 16.80 -3.56 -8.11
N HIS A 415 16.73 -2.36 -7.54
CA HIS A 415 15.49 -1.65 -7.24
C HIS A 415 14.68 -1.38 -8.51
N LEU A 416 15.34 -0.98 -9.60
CA LEU A 416 14.68 -0.80 -10.90
C LEU A 416 14.17 -2.12 -11.48
N ILE A 417 14.95 -3.20 -11.41
CA ILE A 417 14.52 -4.53 -11.87
C ILE A 417 13.32 -5.03 -11.07
N GLU A 418 13.34 -4.92 -9.73
CA GLU A 418 12.22 -5.31 -8.87
C GLU A 418 10.96 -4.49 -9.20
N SER A 419 11.11 -3.17 -9.39
CA SER A 419 10.03 -2.27 -9.81
C SER A 419 9.42 -2.69 -11.15
N LEU A 420 10.25 -2.98 -12.16
CA LEU A 420 9.76 -3.43 -13.47
C LEU A 420 9.09 -4.81 -13.39
N CYS A 421 9.63 -5.74 -12.59
CA CYS A 421 9.03 -7.04 -12.33
C CYS A 421 7.68 -6.93 -11.61
N PHE A 422 7.50 -5.90 -10.77
CA PHE A 422 6.29 -5.68 -10.00
C PHE A 422 5.10 -5.26 -10.88
N LEU A 423 5.30 -4.41 -11.89
CA LEU A 423 4.24 -3.94 -12.80
C LEU A 423 3.38 -5.10 -13.41
N PRO A 424 3.96 -6.12 -14.08
CA PRO A 424 3.18 -7.24 -14.60
C PRO A 424 2.55 -8.11 -13.50
N TYR A 425 3.22 -8.27 -12.36
CA TYR A 425 2.62 -8.99 -11.23
C TYR A 425 1.39 -8.27 -10.68
N GLY A 426 1.47 -6.96 -10.49
CA GLY A 426 0.36 -6.13 -10.02
C GLY A 426 -0.81 -6.13 -11.00
N ALA A 427 -0.53 -6.00 -12.30
CA ALA A 427 -1.53 -6.12 -13.34
C ALA A 427 -2.21 -7.50 -13.36
N CYS A 428 -1.45 -8.58 -13.13
CA CYS A 428 -2.00 -9.94 -13.04
C CYS A 428 -2.97 -10.09 -11.86
N VAL A 429 -2.61 -9.57 -10.68
CA VAL A 429 -3.47 -9.59 -9.48
C VAL A 429 -4.76 -8.82 -9.70
N ASP A 430 -4.68 -7.63 -10.29
CA ASP A 430 -5.86 -6.82 -10.57
C ASP A 430 -6.76 -7.47 -11.63
N HIS A 431 -6.19 -7.98 -12.73
CA HIS A 431 -6.96 -8.68 -13.76
C HIS A 431 -7.65 -9.92 -13.17
N PHE A 432 -6.98 -10.65 -12.28
CA PHE A 432 -7.57 -11.78 -11.57
C PHE A 432 -8.81 -11.35 -10.77
N GLN A 433 -8.73 -10.28 -9.97
CA GLN A 433 -9.88 -9.76 -9.22
C GLN A 433 -11.06 -9.42 -10.14
N HIS A 434 -10.79 -8.74 -11.27
CA HIS A 434 -11.82 -8.41 -12.25
C HIS A 434 -12.55 -9.65 -12.78
N GLU A 435 -11.82 -10.71 -13.14
CA GLU A 435 -12.46 -11.93 -13.64
C GLU A 435 -13.26 -12.66 -12.57
N ILE A 436 -12.76 -12.73 -11.33
CA ILE A 436 -13.49 -13.37 -10.23
C ILE A 436 -14.81 -12.65 -9.94
N TYR A 437 -14.81 -11.32 -9.85
CA TYR A 437 -16.04 -10.58 -9.54
C TYR A 437 -16.97 -10.38 -10.74
N ALA A 438 -16.48 -10.59 -11.96
CA ALA A 438 -17.32 -10.71 -13.16
C ALA A 438 -18.00 -12.09 -13.25
N HIS A 439 -17.39 -13.12 -12.67
CA HIS A 439 -17.87 -14.51 -12.67
C HIS A 439 -17.85 -15.09 -11.24
N PRO A 440 -18.70 -14.59 -10.33
CA PRO A 440 -18.66 -14.98 -8.92
C PRO A 440 -18.99 -16.45 -8.67
N GLU A 441 -19.55 -17.15 -9.65
CA GLU A 441 -19.83 -18.58 -9.64
C GLU A 441 -18.61 -19.49 -9.81
N MET A 442 -17.44 -18.93 -10.17
CA MET A 442 -16.21 -19.72 -10.39
C MET A 442 -15.87 -20.58 -9.17
N THR A 443 -15.68 -21.87 -9.41
CA THR A 443 -15.16 -22.84 -8.44
C THR A 443 -13.69 -22.56 -8.11
N PRO A 444 -13.17 -23.00 -6.94
CA PRO A 444 -11.75 -22.87 -6.62
C PRO A 444 -10.79 -23.36 -7.71
N GLN A 445 -11.13 -24.47 -8.37
CA GLN A 445 -10.33 -25.01 -9.48
C GLN A 445 -10.31 -24.05 -10.69
N GLU A 446 -11.43 -23.43 -11.03
CA GLU A 446 -11.49 -22.43 -12.10
C GLU A 446 -10.71 -21.18 -11.73
N ARG A 447 -10.73 -20.74 -10.46
CA ARG A 447 -9.91 -19.61 -9.98
C ARG A 447 -8.41 -19.91 -10.13
N HIS A 448 -7.95 -21.09 -9.73
CA HIS A 448 -6.57 -21.50 -9.94
C HIS A 448 -6.20 -21.56 -11.44
N ALA A 449 -7.08 -22.08 -12.30
CA ALA A 449 -6.87 -22.09 -13.75
C ALA A 449 -6.80 -20.67 -14.34
N THR A 450 -7.66 -19.76 -13.87
CA THR A 450 -7.65 -18.34 -14.24
C THR A 450 -6.32 -17.69 -13.85
N TRP A 451 -5.86 -17.88 -12.61
CA TRP A 451 -4.56 -17.36 -12.18
C TRP A 451 -3.43 -17.89 -13.07
N ARG A 452 -3.40 -19.20 -13.33
CA ARG A 452 -2.36 -19.80 -14.17
C ARG A 452 -2.33 -19.20 -15.58
N ARG A 453 -3.51 -18.96 -16.18
CA ARG A 453 -3.59 -18.32 -17.51
C ARG A 453 -3.08 -16.88 -17.47
N LEU A 454 -3.49 -16.11 -16.47
CA LEU A 454 -3.07 -14.72 -16.31
C LEU A 454 -1.57 -14.61 -16.00
N GLU A 455 -1.02 -15.53 -15.19
CA GLU A 455 0.41 -15.60 -14.91
C GLU A 455 1.22 -15.86 -16.19
N GLN A 456 0.74 -16.73 -17.09
CA GLN A 456 1.38 -16.93 -18.39
C GLN A 456 1.30 -15.70 -19.30
N GLN A 457 0.23 -14.90 -19.18
CA GLN A 457 0.06 -13.67 -19.95
C GLN A 457 1.01 -12.56 -19.49
N TYR A 458 1.09 -12.33 -18.17
CA TYR A 458 1.84 -11.20 -17.61
C TYR A 458 3.28 -11.56 -17.23
N MET A 459 3.57 -12.81 -16.91
CA MET A 459 4.87 -13.26 -16.43
C MET A 459 5.28 -14.56 -17.16
N PRO A 460 5.39 -14.52 -18.51
CA PRO A 460 5.62 -15.72 -19.35
C PRO A 460 6.94 -16.44 -19.09
N TRP A 461 7.90 -15.78 -18.42
CA TRP A 461 9.17 -16.38 -18.01
C TRP A 461 9.05 -17.31 -16.81
N ARG A 462 7.95 -17.23 -16.05
CA ARG A 462 7.84 -17.93 -14.77
C ARG A 462 7.70 -19.44 -14.99
N ASP A 463 8.64 -20.17 -14.40
CA ASP A 463 8.66 -21.63 -14.40
C ASP A 463 8.80 -22.16 -12.97
N TRP A 464 7.73 -22.76 -12.47
CA TRP A 464 7.65 -23.31 -11.11
C TRP A 464 8.42 -24.62 -10.92
N GLY A 465 8.96 -25.23 -11.98
CA GLY A 465 9.70 -26.49 -11.88
C GLY A 465 8.87 -27.58 -11.23
N ASP A 466 9.36 -28.12 -10.12
CA ASP A 466 8.73 -29.19 -9.33
C ASP A 466 7.80 -28.69 -8.22
N LEU A 467 7.61 -27.38 -8.06
CA LEU A 467 6.72 -26.79 -7.06
C LEU A 467 5.25 -26.88 -7.51
N ALA A 468 4.63 -28.02 -7.26
CA ALA A 468 3.30 -28.36 -7.79
C ALA A 468 2.19 -27.38 -7.39
N TYR A 469 2.18 -26.91 -6.13
CA TYR A 469 1.13 -26.06 -5.60
C TYR A 469 1.02 -24.69 -6.30
N PRO A 470 2.08 -23.89 -6.41
CA PRO A 470 2.01 -22.65 -7.19
C PRO A 470 1.84 -22.95 -8.69
N ALA A 471 2.42 -24.04 -9.23
CA ALA A 471 2.30 -24.42 -10.64
C ALA A 471 0.86 -24.72 -11.10
N LYS A 472 0.01 -25.25 -10.21
CA LYS A 472 -1.43 -25.44 -10.49
C LYS A 472 -2.23 -24.14 -10.43
N GLY A 473 -1.60 -23.00 -10.13
CA GLY A 473 -2.24 -21.70 -9.98
C GLY A 473 -2.51 -21.31 -8.52
N GLY A 474 -1.79 -21.89 -7.55
CA GLY A 474 -1.96 -21.61 -6.11
C GLY A 474 -1.36 -20.30 -5.62
N ARG A 475 -0.50 -19.64 -6.42
CA ARG A 475 0.28 -18.47 -5.98
C ARG A 475 -0.58 -17.30 -5.48
N TRP A 476 -1.73 -17.05 -6.09
CA TRP A 476 -2.60 -15.93 -5.71
C TRP A 476 -3.03 -15.98 -4.24
N GLN A 477 -3.09 -17.17 -3.65
CA GLN A 477 -3.48 -17.34 -2.25
C GLN A 477 -2.44 -16.81 -1.27
N ALA A 478 -1.19 -16.59 -1.70
CA ALA A 478 -0.17 -15.92 -0.89
C ALA A 478 -0.34 -14.39 -0.86
N GLN A 479 -1.18 -13.83 -1.74
CA GLN A 479 -1.35 -12.39 -1.87
C GLN A 479 -2.46 -11.88 -0.94
N ARG A 480 -2.06 -11.39 0.25
CA ARG A 480 -2.97 -10.87 1.29
C ARG A 480 -4.01 -9.86 0.76
N HIS A 481 -3.61 -8.99 -0.16
CA HIS A 481 -4.48 -7.95 -0.73
C HIS A 481 -5.70 -8.50 -1.47
N ILE A 482 -5.60 -9.69 -2.07
CA ILE A 482 -6.76 -10.35 -2.72
C ILE A 482 -7.86 -10.66 -1.70
N TYR A 483 -7.48 -11.06 -0.49
CA TYR A 483 -8.41 -11.38 0.57
C TYR A 483 -8.89 -10.13 1.29
N ASN A 484 -7.99 -9.22 1.64
CA ASN A 484 -8.29 -8.14 2.58
C ASN A 484 -8.67 -6.80 1.93
N SER A 485 -8.20 -6.53 0.70
CA SER A 485 -8.27 -5.20 0.07
C SER A 485 -8.53 -5.34 -1.44
N PRO A 486 -9.71 -5.84 -1.85
CA PRO A 486 -9.98 -6.13 -3.26
C PRO A 486 -9.84 -4.87 -4.12
N PHE A 487 -9.25 -5.03 -5.30
CA PHE A 487 -8.91 -3.96 -6.26
C PHE A 487 -7.83 -2.94 -5.83
N TYR A 488 -7.30 -2.98 -4.62
CA TYR A 488 -6.23 -2.04 -4.21
C TYR A 488 -4.91 -2.26 -4.98
N TYR A 489 -4.59 -3.49 -5.38
CA TYR A 489 -3.24 -3.81 -5.85
C TYR A 489 -2.81 -3.10 -7.16
N ILE A 490 -3.77 -2.64 -7.96
CA ILE A 490 -3.47 -1.82 -9.15
C ILE A 490 -2.95 -0.42 -8.78
N ASP A 491 -3.31 0.09 -7.60
CA ASP A 491 -2.94 1.43 -7.14
C ASP A 491 -1.42 1.57 -7.07
N TYR A 492 -0.74 0.52 -6.57
CA TYR A 492 0.71 0.42 -6.59
C TYR A 492 1.28 0.51 -8.03
N THR A 493 0.65 -0.13 -9.01
CA THR A 493 1.17 -0.11 -10.39
C THR A 493 0.94 1.23 -11.09
N LEU A 494 -0.19 1.90 -10.79
CA LEU A 494 -0.48 3.24 -11.28
C LEU A 494 0.52 4.24 -10.69
N ALA A 495 0.73 4.17 -9.39
CA ALA A 495 1.70 4.99 -8.68
C ALA A 495 3.13 4.75 -9.18
N LEU A 496 3.54 3.50 -9.35
CA LEU A 496 4.87 3.16 -9.82
C LEU A 496 5.13 3.71 -11.24
N CYS A 497 4.13 3.71 -12.11
CA CYS A 497 4.22 4.36 -13.42
C CYS A 497 4.49 5.87 -13.30
N VAL A 498 3.94 6.54 -12.29
CA VAL A 498 4.18 7.96 -12.03
C VAL A 498 5.54 8.16 -11.35
N ALA A 499 5.91 7.32 -10.37
CA ALA A 499 7.20 7.36 -9.69
C ALA A 499 8.37 7.13 -10.68
N LEU A 500 8.20 6.25 -11.66
CA LEU A 500 9.19 6.04 -12.72
C LEU A 500 9.31 7.26 -13.66
N GLN A 501 8.27 8.09 -13.80
CA GLN A 501 8.42 9.39 -14.50
C GLN A 501 9.21 10.39 -13.65
N ILE A 502 9.03 10.40 -12.32
CA ILE A 502 9.87 11.20 -11.41
C ILE A 502 11.32 10.73 -11.49
N TRP A 503 11.55 9.42 -11.54
CA TRP A 503 12.87 8.84 -11.79
C TRP A 503 13.49 9.34 -13.09
N LEU A 504 12.77 9.31 -14.22
CA LEU A 504 13.26 9.85 -15.51
C LEU A 504 13.72 11.31 -15.37
N ILE A 505 12.92 12.14 -14.70
CA ILE A 505 13.28 13.55 -14.46
C ILE A 505 14.54 13.63 -13.59
N ALA A 506 14.64 12.81 -12.53
CA ALA A 506 15.77 12.83 -11.61
C ALA A 506 17.10 12.43 -12.27
N GLN A 507 17.07 11.57 -13.29
CA GLN A 507 18.27 11.18 -14.06
C GLN A 507 18.86 12.36 -14.85
N VAL A 508 18.04 13.35 -15.21
CA VAL A 508 18.46 14.53 -15.98
C VAL A 508 18.66 15.75 -15.08
N ASP A 509 17.76 15.94 -14.11
CA ASP A 509 17.68 17.12 -13.24
C ASP A 509 17.09 16.74 -11.87
N ALA A 510 17.93 16.19 -11.00
CA ALA A 510 17.55 15.75 -9.65
C ALA A 510 16.93 16.88 -8.79
N PRO A 511 17.46 18.11 -8.76
CA PRO A 511 16.82 19.22 -8.03
C PRO A 511 15.40 19.49 -8.50
N ARG A 512 15.16 19.52 -9.83
CA ARG A 512 13.82 19.69 -10.39
C ARG A 512 12.88 18.55 -10.01
N ALA A 513 13.36 17.30 -10.01
CA ALA A 513 12.56 16.15 -9.62
C ALA A 513 12.12 16.25 -8.15
N LEU A 514 13.02 16.69 -7.27
CA LEU A 514 12.73 16.91 -5.86
C LEU A 514 11.73 18.07 -5.66
N ASP A 515 11.86 19.18 -6.41
CA ASP A 515 10.89 20.28 -6.39
C ASP A 515 9.48 19.82 -6.80
N LEU A 516 9.39 19.06 -7.89
CA LEU A 516 8.14 18.47 -8.36
C LEU A 516 7.52 17.56 -7.29
N TYR A 517 8.33 16.70 -6.67
CA TYR A 517 7.90 15.80 -5.61
C TYR A 517 7.38 16.55 -4.37
N ARG A 518 8.04 17.64 -3.96
CA ARG A 518 7.55 18.49 -2.86
C ARG A 518 6.20 19.11 -3.20
N GLY A 519 6.02 19.57 -4.44
CA GLY A 519 4.74 20.08 -4.94
C GLY A 519 3.64 19.02 -4.86
N LEU A 520 3.91 17.78 -5.30
CA LEU A 520 2.97 16.66 -5.16
C LEU A 520 2.58 16.43 -3.69
N CYS A 521 3.56 16.43 -2.78
CA CYS A 521 3.32 16.24 -1.35
C CYS A 521 2.43 17.33 -0.72
N GLU A 522 2.58 18.58 -1.17
CA GLU A 522 1.79 19.73 -0.69
C GLU A 522 0.33 19.68 -1.15
N VAL A 523 0.07 19.14 -2.35
CA VAL A 523 -1.30 18.98 -2.88
C VAL A 523 -2.13 18.06 -1.98
N GLY A 524 -1.51 17.00 -1.45
CA GLY A 524 -2.20 16.02 -0.61
C GLY A 524 -3.45 15.44 -1.27
N GLY A 525 -4.53 15.28 -0.52
CA GLY A 525 -5.84 14.82 -1.02
C GLY A 525 -6.77 15.92 -1.51
N SER A 526 -6.24 17.09 -1.88
CA SER A 526 -7.09 18.20 -2.32
C SER A 526 -7.72 17.98 -3.70
N GLU A 527 -7.14 17.10 -4.53
CA GLU A 527 -7.53 16.81 -5.90
C GLU A 527 -7.53 15.29 -6.20
N ALA A 528 -8.23 14.89 -7.26
CA ALA A 528 -8.27 13.49 -7.71
C ALA A 528 -6.95 13.05 -8.41
N PHE A 529 -6.68 11.75 -8.43
CA PHE A 529 -5.41 11.15 -8.91
C PHE A 529 -4.95 11.68 -10.29
N CYS A 530 -5.80 11.59 -11.32
CA CYS A 530 -5.44 12.03 -12.66
C CYS A 530 -5.22 13.55 -12.71
N THR A 531 -5.92 14.31 -11.88
CA THR A 531 -5.72 15.77 -11.77
C THR A 531 -4.37 16.09 -11.12
N ILE A 532 -4.03 15.42 -10.01
CA ILE A 532 -2.73 15.55 -9.34
C ILE A 532 -1.59 15.30 -10.35
N VAL A 533 -1.66 14.18 -11.07
CA VAL A 533 -0.62 13.79 -12.04
C VAL A 533 -0.46 14.83 -13.15
N ARG A 534 -1.57 15.31 -13.73
CA ARG A 534 -1.51 16.34 -14.80
C ARG A 534 -1.02 17.68 -14.30
N GLN A 535 -1.42 18.10 -13.10
CA GLN A 535 -0.97 19.38 -12.53
C GLN A 535 0.54 19.38 -12.24
N ALA A 536 1.11 18.23 -11.90
CA ALA A 536 2.56 18.05 -11.77
C ALA A 536 3.30 18.01 -13.13
N GLY A 537 2.58 18.07 -14.26
CA GLY A 537 3.16 17.97 -15.60
C GLY A 537 3.63 16.55 -15.96
N LEU A 538 3.08 15.54 -15.27
CA LEU A 538 3.34 14.12 -15.55
C LEU A 538 2.22 13.54 -16.42
N THR A 539 2.51 12.41 -17.05
CA THR A 539 1.58 11.66 -17.91
C THR A 539 0.75 10.72 -17.06
N VAL A 540 -0.58 10.76 -17.23
CA VAL A 540 -1.48 9.84 -16.55
C VAL A 540 -1.25 8.41 -17.06
N PRO A 541 -1.17 7.38 -16.19
CA PRO A 541 -0.87 5.99 -16.62
C PRO A 541 -1.80 5.44 -17.72
N PHE A 542 -3.02 5.98 -17.84
CA PHE A 542 -4.02 5.59 -18.82
C PHE A 542 -3.83 6.21 -20.22
N GLU A 543 -2.80 7.02 -20.43
CA GLU A 543 -2.45 7.64 -21.73
C GLU A 543 -1.41 6.79 -22.49
N ASP A 544 -1.41 6.82 -23.83
CA ASP A 544 -0.71 5.82 -24.68
C ASP A 544 0.80 5.76 -24.43
N ASP A 545 1.43 6.91 -24.21
CA ASP A 545 2.88 7.03 -24.08
C ASP A 545 3.40 6.86 -22.64
N ALA A 546 2.53 6.58 -21.66
CA ALA A 546 2.86 6.63 -20.23
C ALA A 546 4.00 5.68 -19.79
N LEU A 547 4.25 4.59 -20.53
CA LEU A 547 5.29 3.60 -20.22
C LEU A 547 6.44 3.56 -21.24
N ALA A 548 6.30 4.24 -22.39
CA ALA A 548 7.21 4.05 -23.51
C ALA A 548 8.62 4.58 -23.20
N GLU A 549 8.72 5.82 -22.71
CA GLU A 549 10.00 6.43 -22.33
C GLU A 549 10.63 5.73 -21.13
N ILE A 550 9.80 5.32 -20.16
CA ILE A 550 10.24 4.57 -18.97
C ILE A 550 10.91 3.25 -19.36
N VAL A 551 10.26 2.47 -20.23
CA VAL A 551 10.80 1.19 -20.71
C VAL A 551 12.07 1.41 -21.51
N HIS A 552 12.12 2.43 -22.36
CA HIS A 552 13.31 2.74 -23.15
C HIS A 552 14.53 3.08 -22.28
N GLU A 553 14.37 4.00 -21.32
CA GLU A 553 15.48 4.41 -20.45
C GLU A 553 15.89 3.27 -19.51
N ALA A 554 14.92 2.50 -19.00
CA ALA A 554 15.22 1.33 -18.18
C ALA A 554 16.00 0.26 -18.97
N GLU A 555 15.64 0.03 -20.23
CA GLU A 555 16.40 -0.86 -21.12
C GLU A 555 17.83 -0.33 -21.30
N GLN A 556 18.01 0.96 -21.57
CA GLN A 556 19.35 1.55 -21.70
C GLN A 556 20.19 1.36 -20.44
N MET A 557 19.63 1.66 -19.27
CA MET A 557 20.33 1.54 -17.99
C MET A 557 20.66 0.09 -17.63
N LEU A 558 19.75 -0.86 -17.89
CA LEU A 558 19.88 -2.23 -17.43
C LEU A 558 20.54 -3.17 -18.45
N MET A 559 20.42 -2.88 -19.74
CA MET A 559 20.96 -3.72 -20.83
C MET A 559 22.33 -3.29 -21.35
N MET A 560 22.75 -2.04 -21.13
CA MET A 560 24.16 -1.67 -21.29
C MET A 560 24.97 -2.10 -20.08
#